data_AF-A7SSQ9-F1
#
_entry.id   AF-A7SSQ9-F1
#
_cell.length_a   1.000
_cell.length_b   1.000
_cell.length_c   1.000
_cell.angle_alpha   90.00
_cell.angle_beta   90.00
_cell.angle_gamma   90.00
#
_symmetry.space_group_name_H-M   'P 1'
#
loop_
_entity.id
_entity.type
_entity.pdbx_description
1 polymer ?
#
loop_
_entity_poly.entity_id
_entity_poly.type
_entity_poly.pdbx_seq_one_letter_code
_entity_poly.pdbx_strand_id
1 'polypeptide(L)'
;SPSGWVPPSENTPALPFSIRRSRLNNIPVYTDIKAGGTRQLTVIRKVKGDLEALEKLLRSRLGDDLVVQRNELTGQVKIKGNYKDRVVTILKEVGF
;
A
#
# COMPACT_ATOMS: atom_id res chain seq x y z
N SER A 1 1.99 -19.79 -1.88
CA SER A 1 2.67 -20.75 -0.98
C SER A 1 1.93 -20.85 0.35
N PRO A 2 2.22 -21.83 1.23
CA PRO A 2 1.57 -21.97 2.55
C PRO A 2 1.70 -20.72 3.44
N SER A 3 2.72 -19.88 3.19
CA SER A 3 2.99 -18.63 3.90
C SER A 3 2.22 -17.41 3.37
N GLY A 4 1.31 -17.58 2.41
CA GLY A 4 0.57 -16.47 1.79
C GLY A 4 1.44 -15.53 0.94
N TRP A 5 2.69 -15.92 0.66
CA TRP A 5 3.55 -15.22 -0.27
C TRP A 5 3.09 -15.48 -1.71
N VAL A 6 3.09 -14.39 -2.49
CA VAL A 6 2.68 -14.36 -3.90
C VAL A 6 3.83 -13.71 -4.67
N PRO A 7 4.35 -14.35 -5.73
CA PRO A 7 5.35 -13.72 -6.59
C PRO A 7 4.76 -12.49 -7.28
N PRO A 8 5.58 -11.48 -7.63
CA PRO A 8 5.11 -10.39 -8.48
C PRO A 8 4.60 -10.93 -9.81
N SER A 9 3.57 -10.30 -10.40
CA SER A 9 3.10 -10.70 -11.72
C SER A 9 4.20 -10.45 -12.77
N GLU A 10 4.34 -11.35 -13.74
CA GLU A 10 5.31 -11.20 -14.84
C GLU A 10 4.98 -9.98 -15.71
N ASN A 11 3.68 -9.68 -15.84
CA ASN A 11 3.20 -8.49 -16.53
C ASN A 11 3.16 -7.32 -15.56
N THR A 12 3.82 -6.23 -15.92
CA THR A 12 3.68 -4.95 -15.20
C THR A 12 2.30 -4.39 -15.50
N PRO A 13 1.44 -4.13 -14.50
CA PRO A 13 0.13 -3.55 -14.75
C PRO A 13 0.31 -2.16 -15.37
N ALA A 14 -0.50 -1.85 -16.39
CA ALA A 14 -0.52 -0.55 -17.07
C ALA A 14 -1.19 0.52 -16.19
N LEU A 15 -0.62 0.75 -15.00
CA LEU A 15 -1.07 1.71 -14.02
C LEU A 15 -0.12 2.92 -14.00
N PRO A 16 -0.63 4.11 -13.68
CA PRO A 16 0.19 5.33 -13.59
C PRO A 16 1.15 5.33 -12.38
N PHE A 17 1.10 4.29 -11.55
CA PHE A 17 2.01 4.07 -10.43
C PHE A 17 2.53 2.64 -10.39
N SER A 18 3.67 2.45 -9.73
CA SER A 18 4.28 1.15 -9.49
C SER A 18 4.83 1.07 -8.06
N ILE A 19 4.70 -0.10 -7.43
CA ILE A 19 5.19 -0.34 -6.07
C ILE A 19 6.31 -1.38 -6.12
N ARG A 20 7.52 -1.00 -5.70
CA ARG A 20 8.63 -1.96 -5.63
C ARG A 20 8.55 -2.79 -4.36
N ARG A 21 8.73 -4.11 -4.49
CA ARG A 21 8.88 -5.03 -3.37
C ARG A 21 10.07 -4.69 -2.47
N SER A 22 10.02 -5.20 -1.24
CA SER A 22 11.14 -5.13 -0.30
C SER A 22 12.32 -6.01 -0.75
N ARG A 23 13.47 -5.90 -0.07
CA ARG A 23 14.63 -6.77 -0.33
C ARG A 23 14.30 -8.26 -0.16
N LEU A 24 13.30 -8.57 0.66
CA LEU A 24 12.80 -9.93 0.90
C LEU A 24 11.56 -10.26 0.04
N ASN A 25 11.34 -9.54 -1.06
CA ASN A 25 10.23 -9.73 -2.00
C ASN A 25 8.81 -9.61 -1.38
N ASN A 26 8.67 -8.85 -0.29
CA ASN A 26 7.38 -8.57 0.35
C ASN A 26 6.80 -7.23 -0.12
N ILE A 27 5.46 -7.12 -0.07
CA ILE A 27 4.77 -5.85 -0.32
C ILE A 27 5.13 -4.86 0.81
N PRO A 28 5.59 -3.65 0.49
CA PRO A 28 6.10 -2.69 1.47
C PRO A 28 4.98 -1.92 2.20
N VAL A 29 4.06 -2.65 2.84
CA VAL A 29 2.95 -2.11 3.64
C VAL A 29 3.18 -2.45 5.11
N TYR A 30 3.18 -1.42 5.95
CA TYR A 30 3.53 -1.52 7.36
C TYR A 30 2.49 -0.83 8.23
N THR A 31 2.32 -1.30 9.47
CA THR A 31 1.56 -0.59 10.49
C THR A 31 2.54 0.25 11.31
N ASP A 32 2.27 1.54 11.42
CA ASP A 32 3.01 2.50 12.24
C ASP A 32 2.12 2.88 13.44
N ILE A 33 2.56 2.53 14.64
CA ILE A 33 1.81 2.70 15.89
C ILE A 33 2.49 3.82 16.70
N LYS A 34 1.71 4.83 17.06
CA LYS A 34 2.17 6.02 17.79
C LYS A 34 1.28 6.33 18.99
N ALA A 35 1.70 7.32 19.78
CA ALA A 35 0.94 7.83 20.93
C ALA A 35 0.51 6.72 21.88
N GLY A 36 1.43 5.84 22.26
CA GLY A 36 1.17 4.76 23.22
C GLY A 36 0.20 3.67 22.74
N GLY A 37 -0.09 3.57 21.44
CA GLY A 37 -0.98 2.52 20.88
C GLY A 37 -2.27 3.05 20.27
N THR A 38 -2.69 4.25 20.65
CA THR A 38 -3.98 4.83 20.24
C THR A 38 -3.98 5.27 18.78
N ARG A 39 -2.83 5.68 18.25
CA ARG A 39 -2.71 6.16 16.87
C ARG A 39 -2.09 5.08 15.99
N GLN A 40 -2.92 4.38 15.25
CA GLN A 40 -2.49 3.40 14.25
C GLN A 40 -2.55 4.02 12.85
N LEU A 41 -1.49 3.82 12.08
CA LEU A 41 -1.36 4.29 10.71
C LEU A 41 -0.95 3.11 9.82
N THR A 42 -1.47 3.03 8.62
CA THR A 42 -1.00 2.10 7.59
C THR A 42 -0.12 2.88 6.61
N VAL A 43 1.13 2.44 6.45
CA VAL A 43 2.14 3.13 5.63
C VAL A 43 2.54 2.25 4.46
N ILE A 44 2.30 2.74 3.26
CA ILE A 44 2.73 2.16 1.99
C ILE A 44 4.00 2.89 1.56
N ARG A 45 5.07 2.15 1.27
CA ARG A 45 6.37 2.72 0.85
C ARG A 45 6.74 2.28 -0.57
N LYS A 46 7.79 2.90 -1.11
CA LYS A 46 8.38 2.55 -2.42
C LYS A 46 7.40 2.68 -3.59
N VAL A 47 6.48 3.63 -3.49
CA VAL A 47 5.58 4.00 -4.59
C VAL A 47 6.35 4.90 -5.56
N LYS A 48 6.26 4.61 -6.85
CA LYS A 48 6.73 5.45 -7.95
C LYS A 48 5.56 5.83 -8.84
N GLY A 49 5.61 7.02 -9.44
CA GLY A 49 4.54 7.53 -10.30
C GLY A 49 3.44 8.23 -9.52
N ASP A 50 2.20 8.12 -9.99
CA ASP A 50 1.06 8.88 -9.49
C ASP A 50 0.48 8.33 -8.17
N LEU A 51 0.74 9.05 -7.07
CA LEU A 51 0.23 8.72 -5.74
C LEU A 51 -1.28 8.97 -5.61
N GLU A 52 -1.85 9.86 -6.42
CA GLU A 52 -3.28 10.12 -6.42
C GLU A 52 -4.05 8.94 -7.00
N ALA A 53 -3.54 8.34 -8.08
CA ALA A 53 -4.12 7.12 -8.64
C ALA A 53 -4.09 5.95 -7.65
N LEU A 54 -3.02 5.81 -6.86
CA LEU A 54 -2.97 4.83 -5.77
C LEU A 54 -4.02 5.15 -4.70
N GLU A 55 -4.17 6.41 -4.30
CA GLU A 55 -5.21 6.83 -3.34
C GLU A 55 -6.62 6.50 -3.85
N LYS A 56 -6.94 6.81 -5.12
CA LYS A 56 -8.24 6.51 -5.73
C LYS A 56 -8.54 5.01 -5.76
N LEU A 57 -7.54 4.19 -6.10
CA LEU A 57 -7.67 2.73 -6.05
C LEU A 57 -7.98 2.24 -4.64
N LEU A 58 -7.29 2.79 -3.63
CA LEU A 58 -7.50 2.43 -2.23
C LEU A 58 -8.90 2.86 -1.75
N ARG A 59 -9.33 4.09 -2.05
CA ARG A 59 -10.69 4.57 -1.74
C ARG A 59 -11.78 3.70 -2.37
N SER A 60 -11.61 3.31 -3.64
CA SER A 60 -12.57 2.44 -4.33
C SER A 60 -12.74 1.08 -3.65
N ARG A 61 -11.69 0.52 -3.04
CA ARG A 61 -11.70 -0.82 -2.44
C ARG A 61 -11.96 -0.83 -0.93
N LEU A 62 -11.54 0.20 -0.20
CA LEU A 62 -11.63 0.29 1.26
C LEU A 62 -12.78 1.20 1.73
N GLY A 63 -13.26 2.12 0.90
CA GLY A 63 -14.30 3.10 1.21
C GLY A 63 -13.82 4.56 1.06
N ASP A 64 -14.76 5.49 0.92
CA ASP A 64 -14.44 6.89 0.63
C ASP A 64 -13.97 7.70 1.86
N ASP A 65 -14.30 7.24 3.08
CA ASP A 65 -13.97 7.89 4.36
C ASP A 65 -12.48 7.75 4.78
N LEU A 66 -11.61 7.32 3.87
CA LEU A 66 -10.19 7.16 4.16
C LEU A 66 -9.50 8.51 4.32
N VAL A 67 -8.98 8.76 5.51
CA VAL A 67 -8.04 9.87 5.75
C VAL A 67 -6.65 9.44 5.27
N VAL A 68 -6.26 9.92 4.09
CA VAL A 68 -4.99 9.61 3.44
C VAL A 68 -4.07 10.82 3.41
N GLN A 69 -2.78 10.60 3.67
CA GLN A 69 -1.71 11.57 3.51
C GLN A 69 -0.70 11.05 2.48
N ARG A 70 -0.54 11.78 1.39
CA ARG A 70 0.46 11.52 0.35
C ARG A 70 1.77 12.24 0.65
N ASN A 71 2.89 11.60 0.35
CA ASN A 71 4.20 12.21 0.38
C ASN A 71 4.93 11.89 -0.93
N GLU A 72 4.91 12.86 -1.84
CA GLU A 72 5.45 12.73 -3.20
C GLU A 72 6.97 12.69 -3.22
N LEU A 73 7.62 13.43 -2.32
CA LEU A 73 9.08 13.48 -2.21
C LEU A 73 9.67 12.11 -1.84
N THR A 74 9.01 11.37 -0.95
CA THR A 74 9.51 10.07 -0.45
C THR A 74 8.82 8.86 -1.05
N GLY A 75 7.79 9.06 -1.90
CA GLY A 75 7.00 7.98 -2.49
C GLY A 75 6.25 7.15 -1.44
N GLN A 76 5.59 7.82 -0.50
CA GLN A 76 4.86 7.18 0.60
C GLN A 76 3.40 7.61 0.65
N VAL A 77 2.53 6.66 1.00
CA VAL A 77 1.12 6.91 1.33
C VAL A 77 0.87 6.46 2.77
N LYS A 78 0.28 7.33 3.57
CA LYS A 78 -0.11 7.03 4.96
C LYS A 78 -1.62 7.09 5.07
N ILE A 79 -2.21 6.09 5.68
CA ILE A 79 -3.66 5.99 5.91
C ILE A 79 -3.88 5.97 7.41
N LYS A 80 -4.83 6.77 7.91
CA LYS A 80 -5.23 6.71 9.32
C LYS A 80 -6.01 5.43 9.59
N GLY A 81 -5.57 4.62 10.54
CA GLY A 81 -6.19 3.33 10.88
C GLY A 81 -5.33 2.13 10.48
N ASN A 82 -5.78 0.95 10.90
CA ASN A 82 -5.13 -0.32 10.60
C ASN A 82 -5.83 -1.02 9.43
N TYR A 83 -5.24 -0.90 8.25
CA TYR A 83 -5.71 -1.49 7.01
C TYR A 83 -4.64 -2.36 6.34
N LYS A 84 -3.56 -2.71 7.07
CA LYS A 84 -2.39 -3.40 6.51
C LYS A 84 -2.77 -4.62 5.68
N ASP A 85 -3.53 -5.55 6.25
CA ASP A 85 -3.85 -6.81 5.57
C ASP A 85 -4.75 -6.58 4.35
N ARG A 86 -5.75 -5.69 4.46
CA ARG A 86 -6.62 -5.32 3.34
C ARG A 86 -5.84 -4.66 2.19
N VAL A 87 -4.95 -3.72 2.52
CA VAL A 87 -4.09 -3.05 1.52
C VAL A 87 -3.16 -4.06 0.85
N VAL A 88 -2.56 -4.98 1.61
CA VAL A 88 -1.73 -6.05 1.05
C VAL A 88 -2.53 -6.93 0.10
N THR A 89 -3.75 -7.32 0.45
CA THR A 89 -4.63 -8.11 -0.41
C THR A 89 -4.96 -7.38 -1.71
N ILE A 90 -5.37 -6.11 -1.64
CA ILE A 90 -5.66 -5.30 -2.83
C ILE A 90 -4.44 -5.19 -3.74
N LEU A 91 -3.25 -4.95 -3.18
CA LEU A 91 -2.03 -4.83 -3.99
C LEU A 91 -1.62 -6.16 -4.64
N LYS A 92 -1.85 -7.29 -3.96
CA LYS A 92 -1.66 -8.62 -4.56
C LYS A 92 -2.62 -8.88 -5.71
N GLU A 93 -3.89 -8.54 -5.56
CA GLU A 93 -4.92 -8.70 -6.60
C GLU A 93 -4.60 -7.89 -7.86
N VAL A 94 -4.03 -6.70 -7.67
CA VAL A 94 -3.58 -5.84 -8.78
C VAL A 94 -2.31 -6.38 -9.46
N GLY A 95 -1.57 -7.28 -8.80
CA GLY A 95 -0.36 -7.91 -9.34
C GLY A 95 0.96 -7.33 -8.82
N PHE A 96 0.92 -6.41 -7.86
CA PHE A 96 2.13 -5.83 -7.26
C PHE A 96 2.78 -6.75 -6.26
#